data_AF-B9VRV2-F1
#
_entry.id   AF-B9VRV2-F1
#
_cell.length_a   1.000
_cell.length_b   1.000
_cell.length_c   1.000
_cell.angle_alpha   90.00
_cell.angle_beta   90.00
_cell.angle_gamma   90.00
#
_symmetry.space_group_name_H-M   'P 1'
#
loop_
_entity.id
_entity.type
_entity.pdbx_description
1 polymer ?
#
loop_
_entity_poly.entity_id
_entity_poly.type
_entity_poly.pdbx_seq_one_letter_code
_entity_poly.pdbx_strand_id
1 'polypeptide(L)' 'VDMYGLDGEELWYADFNKKEGVVALPPFADQISFPGFYEQAVGDLETFKGNLAVCIK' A
#
# COMPACT_ATOMS: atom_id res chain seq x y z
N VAL A 1 -10.65 1.93 -1.71
CA VAL A 1 -9.43 2.01 -0.87
C VAL A 1 -8.92 3.42 -1.06
N ASP A 2 -9.13 4.27 -0.07
CA ASP A 2 -8.72 5.66 -0.16
C ASP A 2 -7.23 5.77 0.14
N MET A 3 -6.53 6.46 -0.76
CA MET A 3 -5.14 6.85 -0.59
C MET A 3 -5.08 7.91 0.52
N TYR A 4 -4.35 7.62 1.59
CA TYR A 4 -4.16 8.59 2.68
C TYR A 4 -2.98 9.50 2.34
N GLY A 5 -3.28 10.79 2.22
CA GLY A 5 -2.36 11.86 1.87
C GLY A 5 -2.58 13.13 2.67
N LEU A 6 -1.50 13.83 3.04
CA LEU A 6 -1.60 15.24 3.41
C LEU A 6 -1.92 16.00 2.11
N ASP A 7 -3.16 16.44 1.91
CA ASP A 7 -3.69 17.06 0.67
C ASP A 7 -3.66 16.17 -0.61
N GLY A 8 -3.67 14.84 -0.44
CA GLY A 8 -3.63 13.88 -1.56
C GLY A 8 -2.22 13.44 -1.98
N GLU A 9 -1.20 13.84 -1.23
CA GLU A 9 0.16 13.32 -1.38
C GLU A 9 0.27 11.86 -0.94
N GLU A 10 1.26 11.10 -1.41
CA GLU A 10 1.44 9.72 -0.96
C GLU A 10 2.07 9.68 0.42
N LEU A 11 1.42 9.06 1.42
CA LEU A 11 2.04 8.82 2.74
C LEU A 11 2.81 7.50 2.79
N TRP A 12 2.37 6.51 2.00
CA TRP A 12 2.92 5.16 2.03
C TRP A 12 2.57 4.37 0.77
N TYR A 13 3.46 3.46 0.37
CA TYR A 13 3.19 2.46 -0.66
C TYR A 13 3.82 1.09 -0.33
N ALA A 14 3.24 0.03 -0.90
CA ALA A 14 3.81 -1.32 -0.83
C ALA A 14 4.82 -1.54 -1.97
N ASP A 15 6.10 -1.76 -1.64
CA ASP A 15 7.09 -2.22 -2.60
C ASP A 15 7.11 -3.76 -2.62
N PHE A 16 6.38 -4.35 -3.55
CA PHE A 16 6.31 -5.81 -3.69
C PHE A 16 7.63 -6.45 -4.15
N ASN A 17 8.54 -5.68 -4.78
CA ASN A 17 9.86 -6.21 -5.17
C ASN A 17 10.76 -6.36 -3.96
N LYS A 18 10.75 -5.36 -3.07
CA LYS A 18 11.53 -5.36 -1.82
C LYS A 18 10.84 -6.08 -0.66
N LYS A 19 9.55 -6.35 -0.83
CA LYS A 19 8.67 -6.97 0.16
C LYS A 19 8.54 -6.17 1.46
N GLU A 20 8.41 -4.86 1.31
CA GLU A 20 8.28 -3.95 2.45
C GLU A 20 7.30 -2.81 2.16
N GLY A 21 6.81 -2.18 3.22
CA GLY A 21 6.05 -0.93 3.14
C GLY A 21 6.98 0.27 3.24
N VAL A 22 6.90 1.19 2.29
CA VAL A 22 7.74 2.40 2.24
C VAL A 22 6.91 3.61 2.67
N VAL A 23 7.40 4.33 3.68
CA VAL A 23 6.86 5.64 4.08
C VAL A 23 7.40 6.67 3.10
N ALA A 24 6.49 7.39 2.43
CA ALA A 24 6.84 8.37 1.40
C ALA A 24 7.12 9.78 1.97
N LEU A 25 6.97 9.95 3.29
CA LEU A 25 7.31 11.21 3.96
C LEU A 25 8.80 11.54 3.84
N PRO A 26 9.14 12.81 3.56
CA PRO A 26 10.52 13.25 3.52
C PRO A 26 11.17 13.18 4.91
N PRO A 27 12.51 13.06 4.99
CA PRO A 27 13.22 12.83 6.26
C PRO A 27 13.18 14.02 7.23
N PHE A 28 12.77 15.20 6.76
CA PHE A 28 12.60 16.40 7.59
C PHE A 28 11.19 16.49 8.21
N ALA A 29 10.24 15.68 7.77
CA ALA A 29 8.89 15.62 8.35
C ALA A 29 8.85 14.65 9.52
N ASP A 30 7.88 14.85 10.42
CA ASP A 30 7.61 13.92 11.51
C ASP A 30 7.24 12.55 10.94
N GLN A 31 8.02 11.53 11.29
CA GLN A 31 7.87 10.20 10.74
C GLN A 31 6.67 9.48 11.36
N ILE A 32 5.94 8.76 10.53
CA ILE A 32 4.82 7.90 10.92
C ILE A 32 5.11 6.46 10.50
N SER A 33 4.43 5.49 11.12
CA SER A 33 4.59 4.07 10.82
C SER A 33 3.26 3.43 10.43
N PHE A 34 3.33 2.41 9.57
CA PHE A 34 2.18 1.68 9.04
C PHE A 34 2.33 0.17 9.31
N PRO A 35 2.25 -0.26 10.59
CA PRO A 35 2.43 -1.67 10.95
C PRO A 35 1.30 -2.53 10.39
N GLY A 36 1.63 -3.67 9.77
CA GLY A 36 0.66 -4.62 9.22
C GLY A 36 0.12 -4.26 7.83
N PHE A 37 0.42 -3.06 7.32
CA PHE A 37 -0.12 -2.58 6.03
C PHE A 37 0.47 -3.35 4.85
N TYR A 38 1.73 -3.76 4.93
CA TYR A 38 2.36 -4.53 3.87
C TYR A 38 1.73 -5.93 3.77
N GLU A 39 1.52 -6.61 4.90
CA GLU A 39 0.86 -7.92 4.97
C GLU A 39 -0.58 -7.84 4.46
N GLN A 40 -1.29 -6.77 4.82
CA GLN A 40 -2.63 -6.51 4.29
C GLN A 40 -2.59 -6.32 2.77
N ALA A 41 -1.67 -5.50 2.25
CA ALA A 41 -1.54 -5.26 0.81
C ALA A 41 -1.26 -6.55 0.02
N VAL A 42 -0.51 -7.51 0.60
CA VAL A 42 -0.30 -8.84 0.03
C VAL A 42 -1.62 -9.63 -0.03
N GLY A 43 -2.42 -9.61 1.04
CA GLY A 43 -3.73 -10.27 1.07
C GLY A 43 -4.72 -9.65 0.07
N ASP A 44 -4.71 -8.33 -0.06
CA ASP A 44 -5.53 -7.59 -1.00
C ASP A 44 -5.13 -7.90 -2.47
N LEU A 45 -3.83 -8.06 -2.74
CA LEU A 45 -3.32 -8.44 -4.06
C LEU A 45 -3.85 -9.82 -4.50
N GLU A 46 -3.84 -10.81 -3.60
CA GLU A 46 -4.38 -12.15 -3.91
C GLU A 46 -5.89 -12.11 -4.15
N THR A 47 -6.62 -11.33 -3.35
CA THR A 47 -8.06 -11.10 -3.54
C THR A 47 -8.34 -10.46 -4.91
N PHE A 48 -7.56 -9.44 -5.28
CA PHE A 48 -7.71 -8.76 -6.56
C PHE A 48 -7.46 -9.68 -7.76
N LYS A 49 -6.42 -10.53 -7.70
CA LYS A 49 -6.16 -11.54 -8.74
C LYS A 49 -7.35 -12.50 -8.89
N GLY A 50 -7.92 -12.96 -7.78
CA GLY A 50 -9.10 -13.82 -7.78
C GLY A 50 -10.31 -13.13 -8.42
N ASN A 51 -10.59 -11.89 -8.03
CA ASN A 51 -11.69 -11.09 -8.59
C ASN A 51 -11.50 -10.84 -10.08
N LEU A 52 -10.27 -10.50 -10.51
CA LEU A 52 -9.97 -10.31 -11.92
C LEU A 52 -10.28 -11.59 -12.69
N ALA A 53 -9.75 -12.74 -12.28
CA ALA A 53 -10.01 -14.03 -12.93
C ALA A 53 -11.50 -14.40 -13.05
N VAL A 54 -12.35 -13.92 -12.14
CA VAL A 54 -13.82 -14.08 -12.21
C VAL A 54 -14.44 -13.08 -13.19
N CYS A 55 -14.04 -11.81 -13.14
CA CYS A 55 -14.69 -10.72 -13.88
C CYS A 55 -14.31 -10.61 -15.36
N ILE A 56 -13.13 -11.10 -15.78
CA ILE A 56 -12.70 -11.10 -17.20
C ILE A 56 -13.01 -12.41 -17.94
N LYS A 57 -14.00 -13.18 -17.47
CA LYS A 57 -14.51 -14.38 -18.16
C LYS A 57 -15.52 -14.07 -19.25
#